data_AF-A0A3C0R4D9-F1
#
_entry.id   AF-A0A3C0R4D9-F1
#
_cell.length_a   1.000
_cell.length_b   1.000
_cell.length_c   1.000
_cell.angle_alpha   90.00
_cell.angle_beta   90.00
_cell.angle_gamma   90.00
#
_symmetry.space_group_name_H-M   'P 1'
#
loop_
_entity.id
_entity.type
_entity.pdbx_description
1 polymer ?
#
loop_
_entity_poly.entity_id
_entity_poly.type
_entity_poly.pdbx_seq_one_letter_code
_entity_poly.pdbx_strand_id
1 'polypeptide(L)' 'MTGANDGRVAPYHSRKMVARLDNANKSANPILLRTSSSAGHGIGTALSERIKQLADQYSFLFAQLDMRAKQ' A
#
# COMPACT_ATOMS: atom_id res chain seq x y z
N MET A 1 -0.81 0.02 -3.37
CA MET A 1 -1.52 -1.20 -2.91
C MET A 1 -1.83 -2.08 -4.11
N THR A 2 -1.75 -3.40 -3.98
CA THR A 2 -2.17 -4.36 -5.04
C THR A 2 -2.78 -5.61 -4.42
N GLY A 3 -3.79 -6.21 -5.05
CA GLY A 3 -4.38 -7.47 -4.63
C GLY A 3 -3.61 -8.64 -5.24
N ALA A 4 -3.22 -9.66 -4.46
CA ALA A 4 -2.43 -10.77 -4.98
C ALA A 4 -3.16 -11.60 -6.05
N ASN A 5 -4.50 -11.56 -6.05
CA ASN A 5 -5.38 -12.28 -6.96
C ASN A 5 -6.21 -11.31 -7.85
N ASP A 6 -5.67 -10.14 -8.18
CA ASP A 6 -6.34 -9.19 -9.06
C ASP A 6 -6.37 -9.70 -10.51
N GLY A 7 -7.54 -10.20 -10.94
CA GLY A 7 -7.77 -10.69 -12.30
C GLY A 7 -7.93 -9.59 -13.37
N ARG A 8 -7.92 -8.31 -12.97
CA ARG A 8 -8.02 -7.16 -13.90
C ARG A 8 -6.66 -6.53 -14.15
N VAL A 9 -5.90 -6.26 -13.09
CA VAL A 9 -4.57 -5.66 -13.19
C VAL A 9 -3.56 -6.57 -12.52
N ALA A 10 -2.63 -7.10 -13.32
CA ALA A 10 -1.70 -8.10 -12.84
C ALA A 10 -0.78 -7.56 -11.72
N PRO A 11 -0.64 -8.27 -10.59
CA PRO A 11 0.12 -7.78 -9.43
C PRO A 11 1.61 -7.54 -9.70
N TYR A 12 2.15 -8.15 -10.76
CA TYR A 12 3.55 -7.98 -11.14
C TYR A 12 3.89 -6.52 -11.52
N HIS A 13 2.91 -5.72 -11.96
CA HIS A 13 3.14 -4.30 -12.26
C HIS A 13 3.65 -3.55 -11.04
N SER A 14 2.92 -3.66 -9.92
CA SER A 14 3.32 -3.01 -8.66
C SER A 14 4.63 -3.57 -8.11
N ARG A 15 4.86 -4.89 -8.24
CA ARG A 15 6.12 -5.52 -7.79
C ARG A 15 7.34 -4.99 -8.56
N LYS A 16 7.26 -4.92 -9.89
CA LYS A 16 8.36 -4.40 -10.73
C LYS A 16 8.65 -2.93 -10.44
N MET A 17 7.61 -2.11 -10.27
CA MET A 17 7.75 -0.70 -9.94
C MET A 17 8.46 -0.51 -8.59
N VAL A 18 8.02 -1.21 -7.54
CA VAL A 18 8.62 -1.09 -6.21
C VAL A 18 10.07 -1.54 -6.20
N ALA A 19 10.41 -2.66 -6.84
CA ALA A 19 11.80 -3.11 -6.94
C ALA A 19 12.70 -2.09 -7.65
N ARG A 20 12.18 -1.42 -8.70
CA ARG A 20 12.92 -0.37 -9.41
C ARG A 20 13.08 0.89 -8.58
N LEU A 21 12.03 1.31 -7.87
CA LEU A 21 12.06 2.48 -7.00
C LEU A 21 13.00 2.27 -5.82
N ASP A 22 12.97 1.09 -5.19
CA ASP A 22 13.83 0.74 -4.07
C ASP A 22 15.31 0.78 -4.49
N ASN A 23 15.66 0.13 -5.60
CA ASN A 23 17.03 0.17 -6.14
C ASN A 23 17.50 1.57 -6.57
N ALA A 24 16.58 2.46 -6.94
CA ALA A 24 16.89 3.83 -7.33
C ALA A 24 16.82 4.83 -6.15
N ASN A 25 16.35 4.40 -4.98
CA ASN A 25 16.12 5.28 -3.85
C ASN A 25 17.45 5.69 -3.21
N LYS A 26 17.71 7.01 -3.20
CA LYS A 26 18.87 7.60 -2.53
C LYS A 26 18.48 8.33 -1.23
N SER A 27 17.19 8.37 -0.92
CA SER A 27 16.67 9.03 0.29
C SER A 27 16.56 8.05 1.45
N ALA A 28 16.42 8.59 2.66
CA ALA A 28 16.10 7.78 3.84
C ALA A 28 14.61 7.39 3.93
N ASN A 29 13.77 7.86 3.01
CA ASN A 29 12.34 7.61 3.05
C ASN A 29 12.02 6.20 2.53
N PRO A 30 11.12 5.45 3.19
CA PRO A 30 10.82 4.08 2.82
C PRO A 30 9.95 3.99 1.56
N ILE A 31 10.25 3.00 0.70
CA ILE A 31 9.38 2.59 -0.41
C ILE A 31 8.68 1.29 -0.02
N LEU A 32 7.35 1.34 0.15
CA LEU A 32 6.58 0.20 0.66
C LEU A 32 5.55 -0.29 -0.36
N LEU A 33 5.47 -1.61 -0.53
CA LEU A 33 4.39 -2.27 -1.28
C LEU A 33 3.47 -3.03 -0.34
N ARG A 34 2.28 -2.49 -0.11
CA ARG A 34 1.23 -3.21 0.59
C ARG A 34 0.46 -4.15 -0.36
N THR A 35 0.51 -5.44 -0.06
CA THR A 35 -0.23 -6.50 -0.76
C THR A 35 -1.31 -7.08 0.15
N SER A 36 -2.47 -7.40 -0.41
CA SER A 36 -3.49 -8.19 0.29
C SER A 36 -3.61 -9.57 -0.36
N SER A 37 -3.56 -10.63 0.46
CA SER A 37 -3.71 -12.01 0.02
C SER A 37 -5.17 -12.39 -0.27
N SER A 38 -6.13 -11.71 0.37
CA SER A 38 -7.57 -11.99 0.28
C SER A 38 -8.34 -11.02 -0.62
N ALA A 39 -7.76 -9.88 -1.00
CA ALA A 39 -8.43 -8.89 -1.85
C ALA A 39 -8.02 -9.01 -3.33
N GLY A 40 -9.02 -8.93 -4.23
CA GLY A 40 -8.85 -8.74 -5.68
C GLY A 40 -8.83 -7.24 -6.05
N HIS A 41 -9.55 -6.85 -7.11
CA HIS A 41 -9.62 -5.46 -7.62
C HIS A 41 -10.46 -4.48 -6.76
N GLY A 42 -10.74 -4.80 -5.50
CA GLY A 42 -11.52 -3.96 -4.58
C GLY A 42 -13.03 -4.23 -4.52
N ILE A 43 -13.63 -4.84 -5.55
CA ILE A 43 -15.04 -5.28 -5.54
C ILE A 43 -15.16 -6.53 -4.66
N GLY A 44 -16.05 -6.49 -3.66
CA GLY A 44 -16.23 -7.59 -2.70
C GLY A 44 -15.24 -7.63 -1.54
N THR A 45 -14.32 -6.67 -1.43
CA THR A 45 -13.43 -6.55 -0.26
C THR A 45 -14.25 -6.28 1.00
N ALA A 46 -14.12 -7.16 2.00
CA ALA A 46 -14.80 -7.04 3.29
C ALA A 46 -14.59 -5.66 3.93
N LEU A 47 -15.60 -5.14 4.63
CA LEU A 47 -15.51 -3.85 5.31
C LEU A 47 -14.32 -3.78 6.27
N SER A 48 -14.05 -4.87 7.00
CA SER A 48 -12.89 -4.99 7.88
C SER A 48 -11.56 -4.78 7.15
N GLU A 49 -11.41 -5.35 5.95
CA GLU A 49 -10.23 -5.14 5.13
C GLU A 49 -10.15 -3.69 4.63
N ARG A 50 -11.26 -3.07 4.25
CA ARG A 50 -11.28 -1.64 3.87
C ARG A 50 -10.85 -0.74 5.03
N ILE A 51 -11.32 -1.01 6.24
CA ILE A 51 -10.92 -0.25 7.45
C ILE A 51 -9.42 -0.39 7.68
N LYS A 52 -8.86 -1.62 7.62
CA LYS A 52 -7.40 -1.82 7.72
C LYS A 52 -6.66 -1.08 6.61
N GLN A 53 -7.17 -1.09 5.38
CA GLN A 53 -6.56 -0.38 4.26
C GLN A 53 -6.48 1.12 4.49
N LEU A 54 -7.54 1.73 4.99
CA LEU A 54 -7.57 3.15 5.33
C LEU A 54 -6.67 3.45 6.53
N ALA A 55 -6.70 2.62 7.57
CA ALA A 55 -5.83 2.80 8.75
C ALA A 55 -4.34 2.77 8.37
N ASP A 56 -3.92 1.81 7.56
CA ASP A 56 -2.53 1.70 7.06
C ASP A 56 -2.15 2.91 6.20
N GLN A 57 -3.08 3.41 5.38
CA GLN A 57 -2.82 4.58 4.52
C GLN A 57 -2.66 5.87 5.34
N TYR A 58 -3.58 6.15 6.27
CA TYR A 58 -3.52 7.36 7.08
C TYR A 58 -2.36 7.33 8.07
N SER A 59 -2.07 6.18 8.69
CA SER A 59 -0.91 6.06 9.59
C SER A 59 0.41 6.29 8.86
N PHE A 60 0.57 5.74 7.64
CA PHE A 60 1.73 6.02 6.80
C PHE A 60 1.85 7.53 6.47
N LEU A 61 0.76 8.17 6.06
CA LEU A 61 0.78 9.61 5.76
C LEU A 61 1.13 10.44 6.99
N PHE A 62 0.54 10.15 8.15
CA PHE A 62 0.86 10.89 9.38
C PHE A 62 2.33 10.74 9.77
N ALA A 63 2.89 9.53 9.65
CA ALA A 63 4.29 9.28 9.94
C ALA A 63 5.23 10.00 8.95
N GLN A 64 4.94 9.96 7.64
CA GLN A 64 5.82 10.55 6.62
C GLN A 64 5.69 12.08 6.50
N LEU A 65 4.57 12.65 6.92
CA LEU A 65 4.31 14.10 6.88
C LEU A 65 4.52 14.78 8.24
N ASP A 66 5.06 14.07 9.24
CA ASP A 66 5.23 14.52 10.64
C ASP A 66 3.95 15.16 11.22
N MET A 67 2.79 14.56 10.90
CA MET A 67 1.51 15.01 11.44
C MET A 67 1.32 14.41 12.82
N ARG A 68 1.38 15.27 13.84
CA ARG A 68 1.15 14.89 15.23
C ARG A 68 -0.31 15.13 15.58
N ALA A 69 -0.89 14.22 16.36
CA ALA A 69 -2.18 14.48 16.98
C ALA A 69 -2.06 15.73 17.86
N LYS A 70 -3.00 16.66 17.71
CA LYS A 70 -3.15 17.71 18.73
C LYS A 70 -3.58 17.01 20.02
N GLN A 71 -2.77 17.17 21.06
CA GLN A 71 -3.16 16.81 22.42
C GLN A 71 -4.33 17.68 22.88
#